data_AF-A0A177SFC0-F1
#
_entry.id   AF-A0A177SFC0-F1
#
_cell.length_a   1.000
_cell.length_b   1.000
_cell.length_c   1.000
_cell.angle_alpha   90.00
_cell.angle_beta   90.00
_cell.angle_gamma   90.00
#
_symmetry.space_group_name_H-M   'P 1'
#
loop_
_entity.id
_entity.type
_entity.pdbx_description
1 polymer ?
#
loop_
_entity_poly.entity_id
_entity_poly.type
_entity_poly.pdbx_seq_one_letter_code
_entity_poly.pdbx_strand_id
1 'polypeptide(L)'
;MNPQEELHLLYLRLKEEEPSVARGEALWAIFEETADDSLRFLSLWTFSQNQFDLGHFRSFLVSFTLLMEWIRKDEMTLTPKQELDLYWNYKSYLIYMAEQEDVTVSLLEEDLDRFIDFCDAHGFIRTRDYISFMVYSKLGDEEQADHYLSEWVDAPSDELSDCPSCEAFSRMTYAIERGFEDRALLLYAALRHERGCSRMPDQAHPYILPLFLSRKKERFDWSERLIEEVKRGETLFTGGDEPYHLYAKMYYDTNYTWSMEEKKQLIPFLTDRGYLQFLLAHYAFAHRQSLGEEASYLAALRTNLYEIAQSLDRRIEGVFYLNLVERELKRITQFVA
;
A
#
# COMPACT_ATOMS: atom_id res chain seq x y z
N MET A 1 1.93 10.44 -42.80
CA MET A 1 0.75 9.97 -42.05
C MET A 1 0.19 11.18 -41.32
N ASN A 2 -1.07 11.17 -40.90
CA ASN A 2 -1.61 12.24 -40.05
C ASN A 2 -0.93 12.13 -38.66
N PRO A 3 -0.34 13.20 -38.08
CA PRO A 3 0.26 13.15 -36.74
C PRO A 3 -0.66 12.54 -35.67
N GLN A 4 -1.97 12.78 -35.74
CA GLN A 4 -2.93 12.19 -34.79
C GLN A 4 -3.13 10.68 -35.00
N GLU A 5 -3.01 10.19 -36.23
CA GLU A 5 -3.07 8.77 -36.55
C GLU A 5 -1.80 8.04 -36.07
N GLU A 6 -0.64 8.71 -36.11
CA GLU A 6 0.62 8.19 -35.56
C GLU A 6 0.54 8.05 -34.03
N LEU A 7 0.00 9.07 -33.33
CA LEU A 7 -0.23 9.00 -31.88
C LEU A 7 -1.20 7.88 -31.50
N HIS A 8 -2.27 7.69 -32.26
CA HIS A 8 -3.22 6.61 -32.02
C HIS A 8 -2.59 5.22 -32.20
N LEU A 9 -1.82 5.02 -33.27
CA LEU A 9 -1.09 3.77 -33.51
C LEU A 9 0.00 3.50 -32.45
N LEU A 10 0.64 4.56 -31.94
CA LEU A 10 1.57 4.46 -30.83
C LEU A 10 0.83 4.02 -29.56
N TYR A 11 -0.29 4.67 -29.21
CA TYR A 11 -1.10 4.29 -28.06
C TYR A 11 -1.54 2.82 -28.10
N LEU A 12 -2.06 2.34 -29.24
CA LEU A 12 -2.50 0.94 -29.39
C LEU A 12 -1.38 -0.06 -29.14
N ARG A 13 -0.13 0.30 -29.45
CA ARG A 13 1.04 -0.51 -29.12
C ARG A 13 1.35 -0.46 -27.64
N LEU A 14 1.46 0.74 -27.07
CA LEU A 14 1.79 0.96 -25.65
C LEU A 14 0.76 0.33 -24.71
N LYS A 15 -0.51 0.29 -25.09
CA LYS A 15 -1.57 -0.34 -24.29
C LYS A 15 -1.26 -1.80 -23.96
N GLU A 16 -0.65 -2.54 -24.89
CA GLU A 16 -0.33 -3.96 -24.74
C GLU A 16 1.11 -4.22 -24.26
N GLU A 17 1.92 -3.16 -24.10
CA GLU A 17 3.29 -3.28 -23.59
C GLU A 17 3.33 -3.44 -22.07
N GLU A 18 4.33 -4.19 -21.60
CA GLU A 18 4.62 -4.35 -20.18
C GLU A 18 4.94 -3.00 -19.51
N PRO A 19 4.58 -2.81 -18.22
CA PRO A 19 4.87 -1.59 -17.50
C PRO A 19 6.36 -1.23 -17.51
N SER A 20 6.68 0.02 -17.88
CA SER A 20 8.05 0.53 -17.87
C SER A 20 8.09 2.06 -17.78
N VAL A 21 9.25 2.61 -17.42
CA VAL A 21 9.46 4.07 -17.40
C VAL A 21 9.28 4.66 -18.81
N ALA A 22 9.87 4.03 -19.82
CA ALA A 22 9.76 4.47 -21.21
C ALA A 22 8.31 4.42 -21.73
N ARG A 23 7.54 3.38 -21.35
CA ARG A 23 6.09 3.31 -21.64
C ARG A 23 5.35 4.48 -21.01
N GLY A 24 5.65 4.80 -19.75
CA GLY A 24 5.07 5.94 -19.06
C GLY A 24 5.39 7.28 -19.74
N GLU A 25 6.64 7.53 -20.09
CA GLU A 25 7.06 8.75 -20.80
C GLU A 25 6.34 8.90 -22.15
N ALA A 26 6.21 7.81 -22.91
CA ALA A 26 5.52 7.83 -24.19
C ALA A 26 4.00 8.06 -24.05
N LEU A 27 3.35 7.47 -23.03
CA LEU A 27 1.93 7.72 -22.74
C LEU A 27 1.68 9.17 -22.31
N TRP A 28 2.58 9.75 -21.52
CA TRP A 28 2.51 11.17 -21.13
C TRP A 28 2.68 12.10 -22.35
N ALA A 29 3.61 11.81 -23.25
CA ALA A 29 3.76 12.58 -24.48
C ALA A 29 2.49 12.53 -25.35
N ILE A 30 1.82 11.37 -25.46
CA ILE A 30 0.53 11.28 -26.16
C ILE A 30 -0.53 12.16 -25.49
N PHE A 31 -0.61 12.12 -24.14
CA PHE A 31 -1.52 12.97 -23.37
C PHE A 31 -1.31 14.47 -23.64
N GLU A 32 -0.07 14.93 -23.73
CA GLU A 32 0.24 16.35 -23.98
C GLU A 32 0.02 16.78 -25.44
N GLU A 33 0.29 15.89 -26.40
CA GLU A 33 0.36 16.25 -27.83
C GLU A 33 -0.94 15.96 -28.60
N THR A 34 -1.79 15.05 -28.12
CA THR A 34 -3.02 14.71 -28.85
C THR A 34 -4.06 15.83 -28.78
N ALA A 35 -4.79 16.01 -29.88
CA ALA A 35 -5.97 16.88 -29.95
C ALA A 35 -7.29 16.10 -29.85
N ASP A 36 -7.23 14.77 -29.73
CA ASP A 36 -8.39 13.90 -29.55
C ASP A 36 -8.61 13.66 -28.06
N ASP A 37 -9.70 14.21 -27.51
CA ASP A 37 -10.02 14.10 -26.07
C ASP A 37 -10.22 12.64 -25.62
N SER A 38 -10.70 11.76 -26.50
CA SER A 38 -10.83 10.32 -26.18
C SER A 38 -9.46 9.67 -26.06
N LEU A 39 -8.55 9.96 -27.00
CA LEU A 39 -7.18 9.47 -26.93
C LEU A 39 -6.44 10.05 -25.73
N ARG A 40 -6.68 11.33 -25.40
CA ARG A 40 -6.09 12.02 -24.26
C ARG A 40 -6.48 11.38 -22.94
N PHE A 41 -7.76 11.04 -22.77
CA PHE A 41 -8.24 10.33 -21.58
C PHE A 41 -7.64 8.94 -21.47
N LEU A 42 -7.65 8.18 -22.57
CA LEU A 42 -7.15 6.82 -22.62
C LEU A 42 -5.64 6.74 -22.34
N SER A 43 -4.86 7.69 -22.84
CA SER A 43 -3.42 7.75 -22.57
C SER A 43 -3.15 8.12 -21.12
N LEU A 44 -3.90 9.05 -20.51
CA LEU A 44 -3.76 9.39 -19.10
C LEU A 44 -4.16 8.24 -18.18
N TRP A 45 -5.23 7.51 -18.50
CA TRP A 45 -5.64 6.31 -17.74
C TRP A 45 -4.59 5.21 -17.83
N THR A 46 -4.12 4.90 -19.04
CA THR A 46 -3.08 3.89 -19.23
C THR A 46 -1.76 4.32 -18.56
N PHE A 47 -1.43 5.61 -18.58
CA PHE A 47 -0.29 6.16 -17.85
C PHE A 47 -0.45 5.95 -16.35
N SER A 48 -1.62 6.26 -15.79
CA SER A 48 -1.91 6.10 -14.36
C SER A 48 -1.73 4.65 -13.92
N GLN A 49 -2.31 3.70 -14.67
CA GLN A 49 -2.11 2.26 -14.46
C GLN A 49 -0.62 1.88 -14.55
N ASN A 50 0.12 2.38 -15.53
CA ASN A 50 1.55 2.12 -15.65
C ASN A 50 2.33 2.59 -14.41
N GLN A 51 2.00 3.77 -13.88
CA GLN A 51 2.64 4.26 -12.66
C GLN A 51 2.29 3.40 -11.45
N PHE A 52 1.04 2.95 -11.35
CA PHE A 52 0.61 2.02 -10.31
C PHE A 52 1.40 0.71 -10.36
N ASP A 53 1.53 0.10 -11.54
CA ASP A 53 2.23 -1.18 -11.71
C ASP A 53 3.73 -1.08 -11.41
N LEU A 54 4.34 0.09 -11.66
CA LEU A 54 5.73 0.38 -11.30
C LEU A 54 5.92 0.70 -9.80
N GLY A 55 4.83 0.86 -9.04
CA GLY A 55 4.88 1.32 -7.64
C GLY A 55 5.19 2.81 -7.50
N HIS A 56 5.01 3.61 -8.56
CA HIS A 56 5.18 5.05 -8.54
C HIS A 56 3.91 5.74 -8.01
N PHE A 57 3.55 5.47 -6.75
CA PHE A 57 2.23 5.82 -6.20
C PHE A 57 1.92 7.32 -6.24
N ARG A 58 2.88 8.21 -6.02
CA ARG A 58 2.66 9.66 -6.14
C ARG A 58 2.25 10.06 -7.56
N SER A 59 2.92 9.54 -8.58
CA SER A 59 2.57 9.78 -9.98
C SER A 59 1.22 9.17 -10.35
N PHE A 60 0.91 7.99 -9.80
CA PHE A 60 -0.42 7.37 -9.92
C PHE A 60 -1.51 8.27 -9.31
N LEU A 61 -1.35 8.73 -8.08
CA LEU A 61 -2.33 9.58 -7.39
C LEU A 61 -2.59 10.89 -8.15
N VAL A 62 -1.53 11.57 -8.60
CA VAL A 62 -1.67 12.82 -9.37
C VAL A 62 -2.40 12.59 -10.68
N SER A 63 -1.98 11.58 -11.47
CA SER A 63 -2.63 11.28 -12.76
C SER A 63 -4.07 10.81 -12.59
N PHE A 64 -4.37 10.01 -11.56
CA PHE A 64 -5.72 9.54 -11.31
C PHE A 64 -6.64 10.65 -10.81
N THR A 65 -6.14 11.59 -10.02
CA THR A 65 -6.89 12.78 -9.61
C THR A 65 -7.32 13.60 -10.83
N LEU A 66 -6.42 13.79 -11.81
CA LEU A 66 -6.75 14.46 -13.08
C LEU A 66 -7.82 13.71 -13.88
N LEU A 67 -7.77 12.37 -13.92
CA LEU A 67 -8.82 11.55 -14.54
C LEU A 67 -10.17 11.75 -13.85
N MET A 68 -10.18 11.73 -12.52
CA MET A 68 -11.40 11.92 -11.74
C MET A 68 -12.00 13.30 -11.95
N GLU A 69 -11.19 14.35 -12.12
CA GLU A 69 -11.70 15.69 -12.47
C GLU A 69 -12.45 15.71 -13.80
N TRP A 70 -11.99 14.98 -14.83
CA TRP A 70 -12.67 14.93 -16.12
C TRP A 70 -13.99 14.16 -16.04
N ILE A 71 -13.99 13.06 -15.28
CA ILE A 71 -15.21 12.28 -15.03
C ILE A 71 -16.23 13.13 -14.27
N ARG A 72 -15.80 13.87 -13.24
CA ARG A 72 -16.67 14.78 -12.45
C ARG A 72 -17.30 15.90 -13.30
N LYS A 73 -16.69 16.28 -14.42
CA LYS A 73 -17.20 17.33 -15.31
C LYS A 73 -18.09 16.78 -16.44
N ASP A 74 -18.39 15.48 -16.43
CA ASP A 74 -19.11 14.77 -17.50
C ASP A 74 -18.45 14.94 -18.88
N GLU A 75 -17.11 15.10 -18.90
CA GLU A 75 -16.34 15.33 -20.12
C GLU A 75 -16.01 14.02 -20.88
N MET A 76 -16.48 12.86 -20.38
CA MET A 76 -16.23 11.55 -20.96
C MET A 76 -17.42 10.60 -20.75
N THR A 77 -17.73 9.78 -21.76
CA THR A 77 -18.72 8.69 -21.64
C THR A 77 -18.00 7.34 -21.69
N LEU A 78 -18.10 6.57 -20.61
CA LEU A 78 -17.50 5.24 -20.50
C LEU A 78 -18.52 4.15 -20.86
N THR A 79 -18.03 3.07 -21.47
CA THR A 79 -18.82 1.83 -21.53
C THR A 79 -18.88 1.18 -20.15
N PRO A 80 -19.90 0.34 -19.85
CA PRO A 80 -19.99 -0.32 -18.53
C PRO A 80 -18.74 -1.10 -18.14
N LYS A 81 -18.06 -1.73 -19.12
CA LYS A 81 -16.80 -2.42 -18.87
C LYS A 81 -15.68 -1.44 -18.49
N GLN A 82 -15.55 -0.33 -19.21
CA GLN A 82 -14.52 0.68 -18.92
C GLN A 82 -14.75 1.35 -17.57
N GLU A 83 -16.02 1.57 -17.21
CA GLU A 83 -16.37 2.06 -15.89
C GLU A 83 -15.92 1.05 -14.82
N LEU A 84 -16.28 -0.22 -14.95
CA LEU A 84 -15.83 -1.26 -14.02
C LEU A 84 -14.29 -1.35 -13.92
N ASP A 85 -13.59 -1.33 -15.06
CA ASP A 85 -12.12 -1.36 -15.13
C ASP A 85 -11.51 -0.12 -14.44
N LEU A 86 -12.13 1.05 -14.57
CA LEU A 86 -11.69 2.27 -13.90
C LEU A 86 -11.90 2.18 -12.39
N TYR A 87 -13.05 1.64 -11.95
CA TYR A 87 -13.34 1.50 -10.52
C TYR A 87 -12.41 0.51 -9.82
N TRP A 88 -11.83 -0.47 -10.54
CA TRP A 88 -10.70 -1.26 -10.04
C TRP A 88 -9.49 -0.39 -9.67
N ASN A 89 -9.17 0.63 -10.46
CA ASN A 89 -8.11 1.58 -10.11
C ASN A 89 -8.54 2.55 -9.01
N TYR A 90 -9.81 2.94 -8.99
CA TYR A 90 -10.36 3.83 -7.96
C TYR A 90 -10.21 3.21 -6.56
N LYS A 91 -10.43 1.90 -6.41
CA LYS A 91 -10.13 1.18 -5.16
C LYS A 91 -8.71 1.45 -4.66
N SER A 92 -7.71 1.25 -5.52
CA SER A 92 -6.31 1.52 -5.18
C SER A 92 -6.10 3.00 -4.86
N TYR A 93 -6.63 3.89 -5.69
CA TYR A 93 -6.53 5.35 -5.49
C TYR A 93 -6.96 5.77 -4.09
N LEU A 94 -8.15 5.34 -3.63
CA LEU A 94 -8.66 5.65 -2.29
C LEU A 94 -7.74 5.14 -1.18
N ILE A 95 -7.26 3.90 -1.30
CA ILE A 95 -6.36 3.30 -0.30
C ILE A 95 -5.05 4.07 -0.21
N TYR A 96 -4.42 4.42 -1.33
CA TYR A 96 -3.15 5.14 -1.34
C TYR A 96 -3.30 6.62 -0.97
N MET A 97 -4.42 7.26 -1.30
CA MET A 97 -4.75 8.61 -0.83
C MET A 97 -4.85 8.67 0.69
N ALA A 98 -5.47 7.66 1.30
CA ALA A 98 -5.59 7.59 2.75
C ALA A 98 -4.22 7.54 3.47
N GLU A 99 -3.18 7.07 2.78
CA GLU A 99 -1.80 7.02 3.31
C GLU A 99 -0.98 8.30 3.10
N GLN A 100 -1.53 9.35 2.46
CA GLN A 100 -0.81 10.62 2.25
C GLN A 100 -1.19 11.67 3.31
N GLU A 101 -0.20 12.32 3.91
CA GLU A 101 -0.43 13.33 4.94
C GLU A 101 -1.01 14.64 4.38
N ASP A 102 -0.69 14.96 3.13
CA ASP A 102 -1.05 16.22 2.46
C ASP A 102 -2.47 16.19 1.87
N VAL A 103 -3.10 15.01 1.83
CA VAL A 103 -4.51 14.83 1.46
C VAL A 103 -5.40 15.09 2.67
N THR A 104 -6.29 16.08 2.56
CA THR A 104 -7.28 16.37 3.60
C THR A 104 -8.29 15.23 3.72
N VAL A 105 -8.75 14.96 4.95
CA VAL A 105 -9.75 13.92 5.22
C VAL A 105 -11.05 14.21 4.46
N SER A 106 -11.47 15.47 4.41
CA SER A 106 -12.68 15.88 3.68
C SER A 106 -12.64 15.51 2.19
N LEU A 107 -11.49 15.69 1.53
CA LEU A 107 -11.35 15.36 0.11
C LEU A 107 -11.39 13.85 -0.11
N LEU A 108 -10.74 13.09 0.78
CA LEU A 108 -10.77 11.63 0.77
C LEU A 108 -12.20 11.09 0.99
N GLU A 109 -12.94 11.67 1.92
CA GLU A 109 -14.34 11.30 2.19
C GLU A 109 -15.25 11.65 1.01
N GLU A 110 -15.09 12.80 0.37
CA GLU A 110 -15.84 13.14 -0.85
C GLU A 110 -15.62 12.13 -1.98
N ASP A 111 -14.39 11.61 -2.12
CA ASP A 111 -14.08 10.60 -3.12
C ASP A 111 -14.51 9.19 -2.71
N LEU A 112 -14.50 8.88 -1.42
CA LEU A 112 -15.06 7.64 -0.88
C LEU A 112 -16.59 7.62 -1.07
N ASP A 113 -17.30 8.72 -0.79
CA ASP A 113 -18.75 8.82 -0.96
C ASP A 113 -19.17 8.57 -2.41
N ARG A 114 -18.44 9.12 -3.39
CA ARG A 114 -18.69 8.81 -4.82
C ARG A 114 -18.49 7.34 -5.15
N PHE A 115 -17.46 6.73 -4.58
CA PHE A 115 -17.21 5.30 -4.75
C PHE A 115 -18.31 4.45 -4.11
N ILE A 116 -18.80 4.86 -2.94
CA ILE A 116 -19.94 4.24 -2.25
C ILE A 116 -21.21 4.36 -3.10
N ASP A 117 -21.53 5.55 -3.63
CA ASP A 117 -22.69 5.77 -4.50
C ASP A 117 -22.66 4.84 -5.73
N PHE A 118 -21.50 4.68 -6.35
CA PHE A 118 -21.31 3.73 -7.44
C PHE A 118 -21.56 2.29 -7.00
N CYS A 119 -20.99 1.87 -5.87
CA CYS A 119 -21.18 0.52 -5.35
C CYS A 119 -22.65 0.24 -5.03
N ASP A 120 -23.34 1.19 -4.40
CA ASP A 120 -24.76 1.07 -4.04
C ASP A 120 -25.64 0.99 -5.30
N ALA A 121 -25.34 1.76 -6.34
CA ALA A 121 -26.04 1.70 -7.62
C ALA A 121 -25.88 0.34 -8.34
N HIS A 122 -24.78 -0.38 -8.08
CA HIS A 122 -24.47 -1.67 -8.69
C HIS A 122 -24.68 -2.88 -7.77
N GLY A 123 -25.02 -2.66 -6.50
CA GLY A 123 -25.17 -3.72 -5.50
C GLY A 123 -23.84 -4.33 -5.03
N PHE A 124 -22.73 -3.60 -5.14
CA PHE A 124 -21.38 -4.05 -4.74
C PHE A 124 -21.09 -3.81 -3.26
N ILE A 125 -21.93 -4.40 -2.40
CA ILE A 125 -21.91 -4.19 -0.95
C ILE A 125 -20.57 -4.62 -0.34
N ARG A 126 -20.02 -5.78 -0.75
CA ARG A 126 -18.75 -6.27 -0.19
C ARG A 126 -17.60 -5.34 -0.55
N THR A 127 -17.54 -4.89 -1.80
CA THR A 127 -16.51 -3.93 -2.24
C THR A 127 -16.62 -2.60 -1.52
N ARG A 128 -17.84 -2.07 -1.35
CA ARG A 128 -18.09 -0.84 -0.58
C ARG A 128 -17.50 -0.95 0.83
N ASP A 129 -17.86 -2.01 1.55
CA ASP A 129 -17.46 -2.18 2.95
C ASP A 129 -15.96 -2.49 3.06
N TYR A 130 -15.40 -3.28 2.14
CA TYR A 130 -13.96 -3.55 2.09
C TYR A 130 -13.14 -2.27 1.90
N ILE A 131 -13.50 -1.45 0.92
CA ILE A 131 -12.74 -0.24 0.59
C ILE A 131 -12.88 0.80 1.69
N SER A 132 -14.08 0.94 2.27
CA SER A 132 -14.29 1.81 3.43
C SER A 132 -13.43 1.34 4.61
N PHE A 133 -13.42 0.04 4.92
CA PHE A 133 -12.52 -0.54 5.93
C PHE A 133 -11.06 -0.18 5.65
N MET A 134 -10.59 -0.37 4.41
CA MET A 134 -9.21 -0.09 4.05
C MET A 134 -8.88 1.40 4.19
N VAL A 135 -9.74 2.30 3.72
CA VAL A 135 -9.55 3.75 3.83
C VAL A 135 -9.43 4.16 5.30
N TYR A 136 -10.38 3.79 6.15
CA TYR A 136 -10.34 4.17 7.56
C TYR A 136 -9.20 3.48 8.32
N SER A 137 -8.85 2.24 7.96
CA SER A 137 -7.67 1.57 8.49
C SER A 137 -6.37 2.30 8.15
N LYS A 138 -6.24 2.85 6.93
CA LYS A 138 -5.07 3.63 6.52
C LYS A 138 -5.09 5.04 7.11
N LEU A 139 -6.26 5.59 7.39
CA LEU A 139 -6.37 6.86 8.09
C LEU A 139 -5.99 6.76 9.58
N GLY A 140 -6.11 5.55 10.16
CA GLY A 140 -5.95 5.32 11.59
C GLY A 140 -7.24 5.52 12.39
N ASP A 141 -8.38 5.66 11.70
CA ASP A 141 -9.70 5.75 12.33
C ASP A 141 -10.17 4.35 12.70
N GLU A 142 -9.84 3.94 13.93
CA GLU A 142 -10.11 2.60 14.43
C GLU A 142 -11.60 2.30 14.53
N GLU A 143 -12.42 3.28 14.88
CA GLU A 143 -13.87 3.09 15.07
C GLU A 143 -14.55 2.78 13.74
N GLN A 144 -14.30 3.61 12.73
CA GLN A 144 -14.86 3.42 11.40
C GLN A 144 -14.30 2.17 10.73
N ALA A 145 -12.99 1.90 10.86
CA ALA A 145 -12.39 0.69 10.34
C ALA A 145 -13.00 -0.58 10.96
N ASP A 146 -13.21 -0.60 12.28
CA ASP A 146 -13.85 -1.74 12.96
C ASP A 146 -15.31 -1.92 12.54
N HIS A 147 -16.05 -0.82 12.32
CA HIS A 147 -17.41 -0.86 11.80
C HIS A 147 -17.47 -1.55 10.42
N TYR A 148 -16.74 -1.03 9.44
CA TYR A 148 -16.75 -1.58 8.08
C TYR A 148 -16.14 -2.98 8.00
N LEU A 149 -15.14 -3.29 8.83
CA LEU A 149 -14.61 -4.65 8.94
C LEU A 149 -15.71 -5.64 9.37
N SER A 150 -16.60 -5.23 10.28
CA SER A 150 -17.68 -6.11 10.75
C SER A 150 -18.74 -6.37 9.69
N GLU A 151 -19.08 -5.38 8.86
CA GLU A 151 -20.03 -5.52 7.75
C GLU A 151 -19.43 -6.34 6.59
N TRP A 152 -18.16 -6.09 6.26
CA TRP A 152 -17.48 -6.69 5.12
C TRP A 152 -17.29 -8.21 5.24
N VAL A 153 -16.91 -8.72 6.43
CA VAL A 153 -16.44 -10.11 6.58
C VAL A 153 -17.47 -11.14 6.11
N ASP A 154 -18.76 -10.85 6.30
CA ASP A 154 -19.87 -11.75 5.95
C ASP A 154 -20.59 -11.36 4.64
N ALA A 155 -20.21 -10.24 4.00
CA ALA A 155 -20.84 -9.79 2.76
C ALA A 155 -20.52 -10.72 1.57
N PRO A 156 -21.48 -11.03 0.68
CA PRO A 156 -21.23 -11.89 -0.48
C PRO A 156 -20.28 -11.24 -1.48
N SER A 157 -19.42 -12.02 -2.14
CA SER A 157 -18.54 -11.51 -3.20
C SER A 157 -19.33 -10.93 -4.37
N ASP A 158 -18.84 -9.82 -4.89
CA ASP A 158 -19.33 -9.08 -6.05
C ASP A 158 -18.24 -8.93 -7.13
N GLU A 159 -18.55 -8.26 -8.25
CA GLU A 159 -17.66 -8.17 -9.42
C GLU A 159 -16.36 -7.38 -9.16
N LEU A 160 -16.34 -6.53 -8.13
CA LEU A 160 -15.17 -5.76 -7.72
C LEU A 160 -14.47 -6.35 -6.50
N SER A 161 -14.90 -7.52 -6.01
CA SER A 161 -14.29 -8.12 -4.82
C SER A 161 -12.88 -8.62 -5.10
N ASP A 162 -11.96 -8.30 -4.19
CA ASP A 162 -10.62 -8.87 -4.22
C ASP A 162 -10.67 -10.38 -3.99
N CYS A 163 -9.61 -11.10 -4.38
CA CYS A 163 -9.55 -12.52 -4.09
C CYS A 163 -9.45 -12.75 -2.56
N PRO A 164 -9.97 -13.89 -2.02
CA PRO A 164 -10.02 -14.13 -0.58
C PRO A 164 -8.66 -14.00 0.14
N SER A 165 -7.58 -14.39 -0.53
CA SER A 165 -6.22 -14.26 0.04
C SER A 165 -5.75 -12.80 0.15
N CYS A 166 -6.12 -11.91 -0.78
CA CYS A 166 -5.80 -10.48 -0.66
C CYS A 166 -6.55 -9.87 0.53
N GLU A 167 -7.83 -10.21 0.65
CA GLU A 167 -8.71 -9.78 1.73
C GLU A 167 -8.24 -10.30 3.11
N ALA A 168 -7.80 -11.55 3.20
CA ALA A 168 -7.19 -12.09 4.41
C ALA A 168 -5.86 -11.42 4.77
N PHE A 169 -5.04 -11.07 3.78
CA PHE A 169 -3.83 -10.29 4.01
C PHE A 169 -4.17 -8.92 4.61
N SER A 170 -5.16 -8.19 4.08
CA SER A 170 -5.63 -6.91 4.63
C SER A 170 -6.13 -7.02 6.08
N ARG A 171 -6.86 -8.09 6.42
CA ARG A 171 -7.28 -8.33 7.82
C ARG A 171 -6.09 -8.65 8.74
N MET A 172 -5.12 -9.38 8.22
CA MET A 172 -3.91 -9.75 8.97
C MET A 172 -3.06 -8.52 9.27
N THR A 173 -2.81 -7.66 8.28
CA THR A 173 -2.02 -6.44 8.47
C THR A 173 -2.69 -5.48 9.45
N TYR A 174 -4.01 -5.29 9.33
CA TYR A 174 -4.76 -4.51 10.30
C TYR A 174 -4.64 -5.06 11.74
N ALA A 175 -4.74 -6.39 11.91
CA ALA A 175 -4.54 -7.00 13.23
C ALA A 175 -3.13 -6.79 13.80
N ILE A 176 -2.08 -6.82 12.95
CA ILE A 176 -0.71 -6.50 13.35
C ILE A 176 -0.62 -5.06 13.83
N GLU A 177 -1.19 -4.12 13.07
CA GLU A 177 -1.12 -2.68 13.34
C GLU A 177 -1.88 -2.27 14.60
N ARG A 178 -3.01 -2.93 14.88
CA ARG A 178 -3.77 -2.79 16.14
C ARG A 178 -3.10 -3.46 17.34
N GLY A 179 -2.03 -4.25 17.12
CA GLY A 179 -1.40 -5.04 18.18
C GLY A 179 -2.20 -6.27 18.61
N PHE A 180 -3.18 -6.70 17.81
CA PHE A 180 -3.93 -7.95 18.00
C PHE A 180 -3.14 -9.15 17.49
N GLU A 181 -1.99 -9.40 18.13
CA GLU A 181 -0.98 -10.35 17.70
C GLU A 181 -1.51 -11.79 17.53
N ASP A 182 -2.31 -12.30 18.47
CA ASP A 182 -2.91 -13.64 18.37
C ASP A 182 -3.86 -13.75 17.16
N ARG A 183 -4.63 -12.68 16.89
CA ARG A 183 -5.54 -12.62 15.73
C ARG A 183 -4.75 -12.58 14.43
N ALA A 184 -3.67 -11.80 14.36
CA ALA A 184 -2.78 -11.74 13.20
C ALA A 184 -2.18 -13.11 12.87
N LEU A 185 -1.70 -13.85 13.87
CA LEU A 185 -1.13 -15.19 13.67
C LEU A 185 -2.19 -16.21 13.20
N LEU A 186 -3.41 -16.13 13.73
CA LEU A 186 -4.52 -16.97 13.27
C LEU A 186 -4.90 -16.68 11.82
N LEU A 187 -5.00 -15.40 11.45
CA LEU A 187 -5.29 -14.96 10.08
C LEU A 187 -4.17 -15.37 9.12
N TYR A 188 -2.90 -15.24 9.52
CA TYR A 188 -1.76 -15.70 8.75
C TYR A 188 -1.81 -17.23 8.50
N ALA A 189 -2.15 -18.00 9.53
CA ALA A 189 -2.31 -19.45 9.39
C ALA A 189 -3.45 -19.79 8.39
N ALA A 190 -4.57 -19.08 8.45
CA ALA A 190 -5.67 -19.24 7.51
C ALA A 190 -5.26 -18.87 6.08
N LEU A 191 -4.59 -17.73 5.90
CA LEU A 191 -4.11 -17.23 4.61
C LEU A 191 -3.25 -18.26 3.86
N ARG A 192 -2.39 -19.00 4.58
CA ARG A 192 -1.54 -20.05 3.98
C ARG A 192 -2.33 -21.24 3.43
N HIS A 193 -3.57 -21.42 3.86
CA HIS A 193 -4.46 -22.51 3.44
C HIS A 193 -5.62 -22.04 2.58
N GLU A 194 -5.76 -20.72 2.39
CA GLU A 194 -6.86 -20.12 1.66
C GLU A 194 -6.70 -20.32 0.15
N ARG A 195 -7.82 -20.54 -0.54
CA ARG A 195 -7.85 -20.59 -2.00
C ARG A 195 -7.86 -19.16 -2.52
N GLY A 196 -6.82 -18.79 -3.27
CA GLY A 196 -6.70 -17.46 -3.86
C GLY A 196 -5.37 -17.31 -4.58
N CYS A 197 -4.89 -16.08 -4.73
CA CYS A 197 -3.62 -15.85 -5.40
C CYS A 197 -2.45 -16.41 -4.56
N SER A 198 -1.57 -17.17 -5.21
CA SER A 198 -0.42 -17.80 -4.54
C SER A 198 0.60 -16.81 -4.00
N ARG A 199 0.50 -15.53 -4.38
CA ARG A 199 1.40 -14.44 -4.03
C ARG A 199 1.19 -13.93 -2.59
N MET A 200 -0.04 -13.91 -2.09
CA MET A 200 -0.34 -13.27 -0.79
C MET A 200 0.33 -13.95 0.40
N PRO A 201 0.44 -15.30 0.46
CA PRO A 201 1.26 -15.94 1.48
C PRO A 201 2.71 -15.44 1.47
N ASP A 202 3.35 -15.34 0.29
CA ASP A 202 4.73 -14.88 0.17
C ASP A 202 4.87 -13.39 0.60
N GLN A 203 3.90 -12.53 0.27
CA GLN A 203 3.86 -11.14 0.74
C GLN A 203 3.62 -11.00 2.24
N ALA A 204 2.88 -11.91 2.86
CA ALA A 204 2.60 -11.91 4.30
C ALA A 204 3.82 -12.21 5.18
N HIS A 205 4.78 -12.96 4.67
CA HIS A 205 5.94 -13.42 5.43
C HIS A 205 6.73 -12.29 6.11
N PRO A 206 7.16 -11.21 5.42
CA PRO A 206 7.87 -10.12 6.06
C PRO A 206 7.05 -9.37 7.12
N TYR A 207 5.73 -9.28 6.98
CA TYR A 207 4.87 -8.62 7.97
C TYR A 207 4.77 -9.43 9.27
N ILE A 208 4.64 -10.76 9.17
CA ILE A 208 4.44 -11.62 10.33
C ILE A 208 5.75 -12.04 11.02
N LEU A 209 6.88 -12.01 10.31
CA LEU A 209 8.16 -12.48 10.84
C LEU A 209 8.63 -11.74 12.12
N PRO A 210 8.59 -10.39 12.20
CA PRO A 210 8.89 -9.67 13.44
C PRO A 210 8.04 -10.15 14.62
N LEU A 211 6.78 -10.50 14.36
CA LEU A 211 5.86 -10.99 15.38
C LEU A 211 6.25 -12.40 15.86
N PHE A 212 6.55 -13.33 14.95
CA PHE A 212 7.04 -14.67 15.29
C PHE A 212 8.32 -14.61 16.14
N LEU A 213 9.28 -13.78 15.73
CA LEU A 213 10.57 -13.69 16.40
C LEU A 213 10.51 -12.97 17.75
N SER A 214 9.60 -12.01 17.92
CA SER A 214 9.39 -11.33 19.20
C SER A 214 8.60 -12.16 20.21
N ARG A 215 7.76 -13.10 19.78
CA ARG A 215 7.04 -14.02 20.69
C ARG A 215 7.83 -15.26 21.10
N LYS A 216 9.17 -15.21 21.02
CA LYS A 216 10.17 -16.31 21.14
C LYS A 216 10.12 -17.26 22.36
N LYS A 217 9.03 -17.36 23.10
CA LYS A 217 8.87 -18.25 24.26
C LYS A 217 7.66 -19.19 24.22
N GLU A 218 6.70 -19.02 23.31
CA GLU A 218 5.52 -19.87 23.32
C GLU A 218 5.12 -20.36 21.92
N ARG A 219 5.51 -21.62 21.64
CA ARG A 219 4.94 -22.55 20.65
C ARG A 219 5.38 -22.40 19.17
N PHE A 220 5.77 -23.57 18.63
CA PHE A 220 6.03 -23.90 17.23
C PHE A 220 7.14 -23.06 16.56
N ASP A 221 8.39 -23.54 16.64
CA ASP A 221 9.50 -22.89 15.94
C ASP A 221 9.45 -23.11 14.42
N TRP A 222 8.65 -22.28 13.75
CA TRP A 222 8.63 -22.11 12.30
C TRP A 222 9.57 -21.01 11.84
N SER A 223 10.35 -20.41 12.75
CA SER A 223 11.08 -19.17 12.50
C SER A 223 12.11 -19.36 11.39
N GLU A 224 12.88 -20.46 11.43
CA GLU A 224 13.87 -20.76 10.38
C GLU A 224 13.23 -20.93 9.01
N ARG A 225 12.12 -21.68 8.94
CA ARG A 225 11.38 -21.86 7.69
C ARG A 225 10.81 -20.54 7.18
N LEU A 226 10.23 -19.73 8.05
CA LEU A 226 9.67 -18.43 7.68
C LEU A 226 10.76 -17.47 7.20
N ILE A 227 11.94 -17.48 7.82
CA ILE A 227 13.10 -16.69 7.37
C ILE A 227 13.49 -17.10 5.94
N GLU A 228 13.58 -18.40 5.64
CA GLU A 228 13.87 -18.88 4.29
C GLU A 228 12.78 -18.51 3.28
N GLU A 229 11.50 -18.55 3.69
CA GLU A 229 10.37 -18.11 2.86
C GLU A 229 10.42 -16.59 2.58
N VAL A 230 10.78 -15.76 3.57
CA VAL A 230 11.02 -14.30 3.36
C VAL A 230 12.16 -14.07 2.37
N LYS A 231 13.33 -14.72 2.57
CA LYS A 231 14.49 -14.58 1.67
C LYS A 231 14.15 -14.92 0.22
N ARG A 232 13.36 -15.99 0.02
CA ARG A 232 12.93 -16.41 -1.33
C ARG A 232 12.07 -15.36 -2.03
N GLY A 233 11.28 -14.58 -1.28
CA GLY A 233 10.38 -13.57 -1.80
C GLY A 233 11.01 -12.20 -2.08
N GLU A 234 12.25 -11.93 -1.62
CA GLU A 234 12.90 -10.61 -1.66
C GLU A 234 12.89 -9.95 -3.06
N THR A 235 12.95 -10.74 -4.13
CA THR A 235 13.02 -10.26 -5.52
C THR A 235 11.68 -9.79 -6.10
N LEU A 236 10.57 -9.93 -5.38
CA LEU A 236 9.21 -9.68 -5.90
C LEU A 236 8.59 -8.36 -5.39
N PHE A 237 9.30 -7.61 -4.54
CA PHE A 237 8.74 -6.42 -3.91
C PHE A 237 9.01 -5.17 -4.73
N THR A 238 7.95 -4.41 -5.00
CA THR A 238 8.00 -3.05 -5.55
C THR A 238 7.83 -2.05 -4.39
N GLY A 239 8.14 -0.77 -4.63
CA GLY A 239 8.43 0.25 -3.59
C GLY A 239 7.49 0.34 -2.39
N GLY A 240 6.22 -0.08 -2.49
CA GLY A 240 5.28 -0.10 -1.36
C GLY A 240 5.54 -1.17 -0.29
N ASP A 241 6.02 -2.35 -0.70
CA ASP A 241 6.24 -3.49 0.22
C ASP A 241 7.70 -3.59 0.71
N GLU A 242 8.65 -2.98 -0.03
CA GLU A 242 10.08 -3.06 0.29
C GLU A 242 10.42 -2.63 1.74
N PRO A 243 9.83 -1.56 2.31
CA PRO A 243 10.09 -1.19 3.71
C PRO A 243 9.79 -2.31 4.72
N TYR A 244 8.74 -3.11 4.50
CA TYR A 244 8.40 -4.23 5.38
C TYR A 244 9.40 -5.38 5.24
N HIS A 245 9.90 -5.62 4.03
CA HIS A 245 10.96 -6.59 3.82
C HIS A 245 12.27 -6.18 4.52
N LEU A 246 12.66 -4.90 4.37
CA LEU A 246 13.82 -4.35 5.09
C LEU A 246 13.65 -4.48 6.60
N TYR A 247 12.46 -4.15 7.11
CA TYR A 247 12.15 -4.30 8.51
C TYR A 247 12.28 -5.76 8.99
N ALA A 248 11.70 -6.70 8.26
CA ALA A 248 11.79 -8.14 8.57
C ALA A 248 13.24 -8.64 8.55
N LYS A 249 14.05 -8.19 7.58
CA LYS A 249 15.47 -8.54 7.44
C LYS A 249 16.27 -8.16 8.67
N MET A 250 15.89 -7.06 9.34
CA MET A 250 16.52 -6.65 10.59
C MET A 250 16.32 -7.64 11.73
N TYR A 251 15.44 -8.63 11.63
CA TYR A 251 15.27 -9.63 12.68
C TYR A 251 16.11 -10.91 12.49
N TYR A 252 16.64 -11.17 11.29
CA TYR A 252 17.37 -12.42 11.01
C TYR A 252 18.74 -12.24 10.37
N ASP A 253 19.02 -11.10 9.72
CA ASP A 253 20.31 -10.85 9.07
C ASP A 253 21.16 -9.90 9.92
N THR A 254 22.05 -10.48 10.74
CA THR A 254 22.97 -9.71 11.59
C THR A 254 24.07 -9.01 10.81
N ASN A 255 24.32 -9.43 9.56
CA ASN A 255 25.40 -8.91 8.72
C ASN A 255 24.88 -8.00 7.61
N TYR A 256 23.61 -7.60 7.68
CA TYR A 256 23.02 -6.70 6.70
C TYR A 256 23.78 -5.38 6.63
N THR A 257 24.08 -4.90 5.42
CA THR A 257 24.72 -3.61 5.20
C THR A 257 23.67 -2.61 4.72
N TRP A 258 23.46 -1.54 5.48
CA TRP A 258 22.58 -0.45 5.09
C TRP A 258 23.32 0.56 4.20
N SER A 259 22.87 0.71 2.95
CA SER A 259 23.37 1.75 2.05
C SER A 259 22.40 2.94 2.03
N MET A 260 22.79 4.07 2.61
CA MET A 260 21.96 5.28 2.57
C MET A 260 21.71 5.78 1.15
N GLU A 261 22.63 5.54 0.21
CA GLU A 261 22.47 5.97 -1.18
C GLU A 261 21.39 5.15 -1.89
N GLU A 262 21.46 3.82 -1.79
CA GLU A 262 20.44 2.93 -2.36
C GLU A 262 19.08 3.18 -1.69
N LYS A 263 19.06 3.36 -0.37
CA LYS A 263 17.82 3.53 0.39
C LYS A 263 17.16 4.90 0.19
N LYS A 264 17.91 5.95 -0.14
CA LYS A 264 17.33 7.23 -0.56
C LYS A 264 16.56 7.14 -1.87
N GLN A 265 16.94 6.22 -2.76
CA GLN A 265 16.24 6.04 -4.04
C GLN A 265 14.83 5.50 -3.86
N LEU A 266 14.51 4.89 -2.72
CA LEU A 266 13.18 4.37 -2.40
C LEU A 266 12.21 5.48 -1.99
N ILE A 267 12.70 6.50 -1.28
CA ILE A 267 11.87 7.52 -0.63
C ILE A 267 10.84 8.16 -1.57
N PRO A 268 11.16 8.53 -2.83
CA PRO A 268 10.18 9.11 -3.76
C PRO A 268 8.98 8.21 -4.09
N PHE A 269 9.11 6.90 -3.87
CA PHE A 269 8.10 5.89 -4.18
C PHE A 269 7.29 5.46 -2.96
N LEU A 270 7.62 5.96 -1.76
CA LEU A 270 6.92 5.61 -0.54
C LEU A 270 5.71 6.52 -0.32
N THR A 271 4.63 5.94 0.18
CA THR A 271 3.60 6.71 0.90
C THR A 271 4.15 7.21 2.22
N ASP A 272 3.50 8.16 2.89
CA ASP A 272 3.99 8.66 4.17
C ASP A 272 3.95 7.56 5.25
N ARG A 273 2.95 6.67 5.17
CA ARG A 273 2.93 5.42 5.94
C ARG A 273 4.08 4.47 5.56
N GLY A 274 4.38 4.30 4.27
CA GLY A 274 5.53 3.52 3.82
C GLY A 274 6.86 4.10 4.32
N TYR A 275 6.97 5.43 4.37
CA TYR A 275 8.12 6.15 4.92
C TYR A 275 8.26 5.91 6.44
N LEU A 276 7.16 5.90 7.19
CA LEU A 276 7.15 5.51 8.60
C LEU A 276 7.72 4.09 8.80
N GLN A 277 7.29 3.14 7.98
CA GLN A 277 7.80 1.76 8.01
C GLN A 277 9.29 1.67 7.64
N PHE A 278 9.73 2.48 6.68
CA PHE A 278 11.13 2.60 6.29
C PHE A 278 11.99 3.13 7.43
N LEU A 279 11.51 4.14 8.16
CA LEU A 279 12.18 4.68 9.34
C LEU A 279 12.27 3.63 10.47
N LEU A 280 11.25 2.78 10.64
CA LEU A 280 11.30 1.67 11.60
C LEU A 280 12.37 0.64 11.23
N ALA A 281 12.51 0.30 9.95
CA ALA A 281 13.59 -0.55 9.44
C ALA A 281 14.97 0.07 9.69
N HIS A 282 15.11 1.38 9.43
CA HIS A 282 16.35 2.09 9.67
C HIS A 282 16.71 2.16 11.16
N TYR A 283 15.72 2.41 12.02
CA TYR A 283 15.91 2.39 13.47
C TYR A 283 16.34 1.01 13.96
N ALA A 284 15.71 -0.06 13.47
CA ALA A 284 16.10 -1.43 13.82
C ALA A 284 17.54 -1.75 13.40
N PHE A 285 17.94 -1.36 12.19
CA PHE A 285 19.32 -1.47 11.73
C PHE A 285 20.28 -0.72 12.64
N ALA A 286 20.04 0.58 12.86
CA ALA A 286 20.90 1.44 13.66
C ALA A 286 20.99 0.94 15.11
N HIS A 287 19.88 0.47 15.69
CA HIS A 287 19.83 -0.08 17.03
C HIS A 287 20.79 -1.26 17.19
N ARG A 288 20.78 -2.21 16.23
CA ARG A 288 21.72 -3.34 16.20
C ARG A 288 23.17 -2.89 16.09
N GLN A 289 23.48 -1.95 15.20
CA GLN A 289 24.87 -1.51 15.00
C GLN A 289 25.40 -0.72 16.20
N SER A 290 24.52 -0.01 16.89
CA SER A 290 24.86 0.93 17.95
C SER A 290 25.04 0.30 19.34
N LEU A 291 25.55 -0.95 19.45
CA LEU A 291 25.82 -1.63 20.73
C LEU A 291 26.86 -0.84 21.59
N GLY A 292 26.46 0.28 22.17
CA GLY A 292 27.19 1.06 23.17
C GLY A 292 27.29 2.58 22.98
N GLU A 293 27.36 3.14 21.76
CA GLU A 293 27.98 4.49 21.61
C GLU A 293 27.30 5.54 20.71
N GLU A 294 26.13 5.29 20.08
CA GLU A 294 25.45 6.28 19.22
C GLU A 294 24.05 6.71 19.69
N ALA A 295 23.92 7.05 20.98
CA ALA A 295 22.65 7.49 21.56
C ALA A 295 22.02 8.72 20.85
N SER A 296 22.83 9.62 20.29
CA SER A 296 22.34 10.83 19.61
C SER A 296 21.69 10.54 18.26
N TYR A 297 22.24 9.62 17.48
CA TYR A 297 21.68 9.25 16.17
C TYR A 297 20.37 8.48 16.33
N LEU A 298 20.35 7.50 17.23
CA LEU A 298 19.12 6.80 17.59
C LEU A 298 18.05 7.74 18.14
N ALA A 299 18.43 8.72 18.97
CA ALA A 299 17.49 9.73 19.45
C ALA A 299 16.90 10.56 18.30
N ALA A 300 17.73 10.96 17.32
CA ALA A 300 17.25 11.68 16.14
C ALA A 300 16.28 10.84 15.29
N LEU A 301 16.60 9.57 15.00
CA LEU A 301 15.70 8.67 14.28
C LEU A 301 14.38 8.47 15.04
N ARG A 302 14.45 8.32 16.37
CA ARG A 302 13.26 8.19 17.22
C ARG A 302 12.40 9.44 17.18
N THR A 303 12.99 10.64 17.23
CA THR A 303 12.26 11.90 17.07
C THR A 303 11.54 11.95 15.72
N ASN A 304 12.24 11.63 14.62
CA ASN A 304 11.63 11.62 13.29
C ASN A 304 10.45 10.63 13.19
N LEU A 305 10.56 9.44 13.79
CA LEU A 305 9.47 8.47 13.84
C LEU A 305 8.22 9.05 14.51
N TYR A 306 8.37 9.71 15.66
CA TYR A 306 7.25 10.34 16.35
C TYR A 306 6.67 11.53 15.60
N GLU A 307 7.51 12.36 14.95
CA GLU A 307 7.04 13.49 14.15
C GLU A 307 6.17 13.04 12.98
N ILE A 308 6.60 12.02 12.23
CA ILE A 308 5.82 11.46 11.12
C ILE A 308 4.53 10.80 11.63
N ALA A 309 4.61 9.98 12.68
CA ALA A 309 3.43 9.35 13.27
C ALA A 309 2.40 10.39 13.76
N GLN A 310 2.86 11.43 14.47
CA GLN A 310 2.00 12.52 14.90
C GLN A 310 1.41 13.29 13.71
N SER A 311 2.16 13.45 12.62
CA SER A 311 1.67 14.10 11.41
C SER A 311 0.49 13.35 10.79
N LEU A 312 0.62 12.02 10.67
CA LEU A 312 -0.45 11.15 10.18
C LEU A 312 -1.68 11.19 11.11
N ASP A 313 -1.47 11.06 12.42
CA ASP A 313 -2.54 11.04 13.43
C ASP A 313 -3.31 12.38 13.55
N ARG A 314 -2.63 13.52 13.31
CA ARG A 314 -3.23 14.86 13.38
C ARG A 314 -4.41 15.06 12.42
N ARG A 315 -4.49 14.27 11.35
CA ARG A 315 -5.56 14.36 10.34
C ARG A 315 -6.94 14.04 10.93
N ILE A 316 -6.99 13.20 11.97
CA ILE A 316 -8.23 12.75 12.63
C ILE A 316 -8.19 12.93 14.14
N GLU A 317 -7.28 13.75 14.67
CA GLU A 317 -7.05 13.90 16.12
C GLU A 317 -6.83 12.57 16.87
N GLY A 318 -6.22 11.58 16.18
CA GLY A 318 -6.00 10.23 16.67
C GLY A 318 -4.64 10.03 17.36
N VAL A 319 -4.34 8.77 17.69
CA VAL A 319 -3.04 8.32 18.24
C VAL A 319 -2.62 6.95 17.70
N PHE A 320 -3.19 6.53 16.57
CA PHE A 320 -3.01 5.19 16.01
C PHE A 320 -1.55 4.93 15.62
N TYR A 321 -0.97 5.84 14.83
CA TYR A 321 0.40 5.71 14.35
C TYR A 321 1.42 5.91 15.47
N LEU A 322 1.12 6.78 16.44
CA LEU A 322 1.92 6.93 17.66
C LEU A 322 1.98 5.60 18.44
N ASN A 323 0.82 4.97 18.69
CA ASN A 323 0.76 3.67 19.37
C ASN A 323 1.50 2.58 18.60
N LEU A 324 1.40 2.58 17.27
CA LEU A 324 2.16 1.68 16.39
C LEU A 324 3.66 1.88 16.58
N VAL A 325 4.17 3.12 16.49
CA VAL A 325 5.59 3.44 16.67
C VAL A 325 6.08 3.01 18.05
N GLU A 326 5.33 3.30 19.12
CA GLU A 326 5.72 2.91 20.48
C GLU A 326 5.85 1.39 20.64
N ARG A 327 4.90 0.63 20.10
CA ARG A 327 4.94 -0.83 20.13
C ARG A 327 6.12 -1.38 19.33
N GLU A 328 6.35 -0.88 18.13
CA GLU A 328 7.44 -1.37 17.27
C GLU A 328 8.82 -1.00 17.83
N LEU A 329 9.00 0.21 18.37
CA LEU A 329 10.24 0.59 19.06
C LEU A 329 10.54 -0.33 20.24
N LYS A 330 9.51 -0.64 21.06
CA LYS A 330 9.65 -1.60 22.16
C LYS A 330 10.04 -2.99 21.65
N ARG A 331 9.42 -3.46 20.57
CA ARG A 331 9.73 -4.76 19.95
C ARG A 331 11.16 -4.81 19.44
N ILE A 332 11.62 -3.75 18.76
CA ILE A 332 13.01 -3.65 18.26
C ILE A 332 13.98 -3.75 19.43
N THR A 333 13.83 -2.92 20.46
CA THR A 333 14.76 -2.89 21.60
C THR A 333 14.82 -4.22 22.37
N GLN A 334 13.74 -5.01 22.35
CA GLN A 334 13.69 -6.30 23.04
C GLN A 334 14.29 -7.46 22.24
N PHE A 335 14.25 -7.41 20.89
CA PHE A 335 14.48 -8.60 20.06
C PHE A 335 15.49 -8.42 18.93
N VAL A 336 15.83 -7.17 18.58
CA VAL A 336 16.89 -6.85 17.63
C VAL A 336 18.16 -6.59 18.43
N ALA A 337 18.91 -7.68 18.67
CA ALA A 337 20.24 -7.67 19.27
C ALA A 337 21.34 -7.50 18.21
#